data_AF-A0A6H2CXS5-F1
#
_entry.id   AF-A0A6H2CXS5-F1
#
_cell.length_a   1.000
_cell.length_b   1.000
_cell.length_c   1.000
_cell.angle_alpha   90.00
_cell.angle_beta   90.00
_cell.angle_gamma   90.00
#
_symmetry.space_group_name_H-M   'P 1'
#
loop_
_entity.id
_entity.type
_entity.pdbx_description
1 polymer ?
#
loop_
_entity_poly.entity_id
_entity_poly.type
_entity_poly.pdbx_seq_one_letter_code
_entity_poly.pdbx_strand_id
1 'polypeptide(L)'
;MSEEKNNNNYRDFFVTTHINRMISSFLAEMNAYTDSTNSWTSERNMYIKFILNSMKNAPDMWDQNCQISIESRGDNFRRRLESQGKPRNKAELDHVYTACHRFLLELDLSIPGDLSHEFAEAFAFGSNQISEFDIQAQRSIKWTIQHMPISIMKNMLKRSELVDLRDLGKTRQKVDHQIRTWQEGLAEKMTDWDKRITGSEAKTKGLLRMLKQFETGAHFVGLHLGFKRLRNEKEKEMEHARTTMGVLGLASIAPILIKLIVLSSNPDLASNGMVLLGLSLPVLSLTAIGLYFFRVALMDYKSTKSQLLQLDLRMSLCEFIQSYSEYKTEIEDKEALNRFEQVVFSGIVSEESKIPAAFDGLEQLAKVINTVTKAPGTKVS
;
A
#
# COMPACT_ATOMS: atom_id res chain seq x y z
N MET A 1 17.85 13.00 40.63
CA MET A 1 18.16 13.78 41.85
C MET A 1 17.73 15.22 41.56
N SER A 2 16.71 15.82 42.17
CA SER A 2 15.84 15.45 43.28
C SER A 2 14.72 16.50 43.31
N GLU A 3 13.55 16.19 42.78
CA GLU A 3 12.34 17.00 42.96
C GLU A 3 11.15 16.08 43.19
N GLU A 4 11.23 15.35 44.30
CA GLU A 4 10.10 14.65 44.89
C GLU A 4 9.91 15.29 46.27
N LYS A 5 9.29 16.48 46.30
CA LYS A 5 8.93 17.13 47.56
C LYS A 5 7.52 17.70 47.50
N ASN A 6 6.69 17.12 48.37
CA ASN A 6 5.40 17.58 48.84
C ASN A 6 4.25 17.62 47.84
N ASN A 7 3.73 16.44 47.52
CA ASN A 7 2.29 16.29 47.30
C ASN A 7 1.69 15.64 48.55
N ASN A 8 1.66 16.39 49.67
CA ASN A 8 0.83 16.00 50.81
C ASN A 8 -0.62 16.24 50.38
N ASN A 9 -1.25 15.20 49.87
CA ASN A 9 -2.66 15.22 49.49
C ASN A 9 -3.46 15.23 50.79
N TYR A 10 -3.85 16.41 51.29
CA TYR A 10 -4.72 16.57 52.47
C TYR A 10 -6.19 16.22 52.15
N ARG A 11 -6.40 15.19 51.31
CA ARG A 11 -7.72 14.82 50.78
C ARG A 11 -8.66 14.21 51.81
N ASP A 12 -8.15 13.83 52.98
CA ASP A 12 -8.93 13.12 53.99
C ASP A 12 -8.89 13.84 55.37
N PHE A 13 -8.87 15.18 55.39
CA PHE A 13 -8.80 15.91 56.66
C PHE A 13 -10.06 15.71 57.49
N PHE A 14 -11.25 16.05 56.96
CA PHE A 14 -12.57 15.93 57.61
C PHE A 14 -13.07 14.49 57.69
N VAL A 15 -12.68 13.64 56.74
CA VAL A 15 -12.99 12.19 56.73
C VAL A 15 -12.32 11.46 57.90
N THR A 16 -11.19 11.94 58.40
CA THR A 16 -10.45 11.28 59.47
C THR A 16 -11.29 11.11 60.76
N THR A 17 -11.36 9.89 61.30
CA THR A 17 -12.16 9.56 62.50
C THR A 17 -11.83 10.45 63.71
N HIS A 18 -10.58 10.91 63.80
CA HIS A 18 -10.13 11.78 64.88
C HIS A 18 -10.74 13.20 64.83
N ILE A 19 -10.79 13.86 63.67
CA ILE A 19 -11.44 15.19 63.57
C ILE A 19 -12.95 15.10 63.75
N ASN A 20 -13.57 14.03 63.25
CA ASN A 20 -15.00 13.80 63.44
C ASN A 20 -15.36 13.64 64.93
N ARG A 21 -14.51 12.93 65.70
CA ARG A 21 -14.63 12.84 67.17
C ARG A 21 -14.46 14.20 67.84
N MET A 22 -13.49 15.01 67.42
CA MET A 22 -13.28 16.35 67.98
C MET A 22 -14.47 17.27 67.71
N ILE A 23 -14.98 17.29 66.47
CA ILE A 23 -16.19 18.04 66.11
C ILE A 23 -17.38 17.57 66.96
N SER A 24 -17.56 16.25 67.12
CA SER A 24 -18.66 15.70 67.92
C SER A 24 -18.56 16.07 69.40
N SER A 25 -17.37 16.03 69.99
CA SER A 25 -17.12 16.46 71.37
C SER A 25 -17.43 17.95 71.54
N PHE A 26 -16.94 18.77 70.62
CA PHE A 26 -17.14 20.22 70.64
C PHE A 26 -18.63 20.59 70.51
N LEU A 27 -19.38 19.92 69.62
CA LEU A 27 -20.82 20.12 69.49
C LEU A 27 -21.59 19.71 70.75
N ALA A 28 -21.19 18.62 71.41
CA ALA A 28 -21.79 18.19 72.68
C ALA A 28 -21.55 19.23 73.80
N GLU A 29 -20.33 19.75 73.91
CA GLU A 29 -19.97 20.83 74.85
C GLU A 29 -20.80 22.09 74.60
N MET A 30 -20.95 22.50 73.32
CA MET A 30 -21.75 23.67 72.96
C MET A 30 -23.26 23.47 73.14
N ASN A 31 -23.76 22.23 73.17
CA ASN A 31 -25.17 21.93 73.47
C ASN A 31 -25.45 21.94 74.97
N ALA A 32 -24.46 21.58 75.79
CA ALA A 32 -24.53 21.74 77.24
C ALA A 32 -24.38 23.20 77.69
N TYR A 33 -23.76 24.03 76.85
CA TYR A 33 -23.54 25.45 77.10
C TYR A 33 -24.75 26.29 76.61
N THR A 34 -25.67 26.62 77.51
CA THR A 34 -26.77 27.57 77.27
C THR A 34 -26.33 29.00 77.64
N ASP A 35 -25.64 29.69 76.72
CA ASP A 35 -25.38 31.12 76.87
C ASP A 35 -26.66 31.90 76.53
N SER A 36 -27.43 32.27 77.56
CA SER A 36 -28.75 32.90 77.42
C SER A 36 -28.75 34.42 77.59
N THR A 37 -27.61 35.09 77.43
CA THR A 37 -27.44 36.49 77.81
C THR A 37 -27.48 37.51 76.66
N ASN A 38 -27.28 37.11 75.39
CA ASN A 38 -27.36 38.02 74.24
C ASN A 38 -27.84 37.31 72.95
N SER A 39 -28.74 37.93 72.18
CA SER A 39 -29.26 37.40 70.91
C SER A 39 -28.14 37.09 69.92
N TRP A 40 -27.11 37.95 69.88
CA TRP A 40 -25.98 37.80 68.96
C TRP A 40 -25.10 36.59 69.27
N THR A 41 -24.80 36.31 70.55
CA THR A 41 -23.95 35.17 70.93
C THR A 41 -24.64 33.85 70.62
N SER A 42 -25.98 33.81 70.78
CA SER A 42 -26.81 32.68 70.37
C SER A 42 -26.72 32.42 68.87
N GLU A 43 -26.84 33.48 68.06
CA GLU A 43 -26.77 33.39 66.60
C GLU A 43 -25.40 32.93 66.10
N ARG A 44 -24.30 33.50 66.63
CA ARG A 44 -22.92 33.03 66.34
C ARG A 44 -22.78 31.54 66.66
N ASN A 45 -23.26 31.11 67.83
CA ASN A 45 -23.16 29.72 68.27
C ASN A 45 -24.00 28.78 67.39
N MET A 46 -25.17 29.23 66.93
CA MET A 46 -26.01 28.51 65.98
C MET A 46 -25.27 28.27 64.66
N TYR A 47 -24.64 29.30 64.08
CA TYR A 47 -23.89 29.15 62.82
C TYR A 47 -22.65 28.26 62.98
N ILE A 48 -21.92 28.35 64.09
CA ILE A 48 -20.82 27.41 64.38
C ILE A 48 -21.34 25.97 64.36
N LYS A 49 -22.44 25.69 65.08
CA LYS A 49 -23.04 24.34 65.12
C LYS A 49 -23.48 23.87 63.74
N PHE A 50 -24.12 24.75 62.97
CA PHE A 50 -24.58 24.46 61.61
C PHE A 50 -23.42 24.05 60.69
N ILE A 51 -22.35 24.86 60.64
CA ILE A 51 -21.19 24.60 59.77
C ILE A 51 -20.46 23.33 60.20
N LEU A 52 -20.23 23.14 61.50
CA LEU A 52 -19.55 21.94 62.02
C LEU A 52 -20.36 20.67 61.79
N ASN A 53 -21.70 20.73 61.90
CA ASN A 53 -22.55 19.60 61.53
C ASN A 53 -22.46 19.29 60.03
N SER A 54 -22.40 20.30 59.16
CA SER A 54 -22.17 20.10 57.72
C SER A 54 -20.83 19.41 57.45
N MET A 55 -19.74 19.88 58.08
CA MET A 55 -18.41 19.27 57.97
C MET A 55 -18.39 17.82 58.43
N LYS A 56 -19.19 17.48 59.44
CA LYS A 56 -19.34 16.10 59.94
C LYS A 56 -20.18 15.21 59.01
N ASN A 57 -21.27 15.74 58.46
CA ASN A 57 -22.25 14.98 57.69
C ASN A 57 -21.84 14.80 56.22
N ALA A 58 -21.09 15.74 55.66
CA ALA A 58 -20.61 15.70 54.28
C ALA A 58 -19.09 15.97 54.22
N PRO A 59 -18.24 15.17 54.89
CA PRO A 59 -16.80 15.45 55.01
C PRO A 59 -16.09 15.52 53.65
N ASP A 60 -16.48 14.67 52.70
CA ASP A 60 -15.89 14.63 51.36
C ASP A 60 -16.06 15.95 50.59
N MET A 61 -17.19 16.63 50.78
CA MET A 61 -17.46 17.93 50.15
C MET A 61 -16.46 18.98 50.64
N TRP A 62 -16.24 19.05 51.95
CA TRP A 62 -15.33 20.02 52.55
C TRP A 62 -13.87 19.68 52.28
N ASP A 63 -13.52 18.39 52.31
CA ASP A 63 -12.18 17.96 51.94
C ASP A 63 -11.88 18.33 50.49
N GLN A 64 -12.75 18.01 49.52
CA GLN A 64 -12.49 18.31 48.11
C GLN A 64 -12.41 19.81 47.81
N ASN A 65 -13.28 20.62 48.43
CA ASN A 65 -13.47 22.02 48.08
C ASN A 65 -12.75 23.02 49.01
N CYS A 66 -12.07 22.57 50.07
CA CYS A 66 -11.39 23.48 51.01
C CYS A 66 -9.91 23.14 51.26
N GLN A 67 -9.23 22.58 50.25
CA GLN A 67 -7.85 22.13 50.33
C GLN A 67 -6.85 23.23 50.76
N ILE A 68 -7.03 24.48 50.34
CA ILE A 68 -6.13 25.59 50.66
C ILE A 68 -6.24 25.96 52.15
N SER A 69 -7.45 25.97 52.71
CA SER A 69 -7.67 26.22 54.14
C SER A 69 -7.22 25.06 55.00
N ILE A 70 -7.42 23.82 54.54
CA ILE A 70 -6.91 22.62 55.20
C ILE A 70 -5.38 22.70 55.29
N GLU A 71 -4.70 22.93 54.16
CA GLU A 71 -3.23 22.99 54.08
C GLU A 71 -2.64 24.12 54.96
N SER A 72 -3.30 25.28 55.00
CA SER A 72 -2.75 26.47 55.68
C SER A 72 -3.14 26.62 57.16
N ARG A 73 -4.32 26.11 57.58
CA ARG A 73 -4.89 26.37 58.90
C ARG A 73 -5.52 25.13 59.56
N GLY A 74 -5.48 23.94 58.93
CA GLY A 74 -6.08 22.71 59.46
C GLY A 74 -5.61 22.35 60.88
N ASP A 75 -4.31 22.44 61.15
CA ASP A 75 -3.75 22.17 62.48
C ASP A 75 -4.17 23.20 63.54
N ASN A 76 -4.41 24.44 63.14
CA ASN A 76 -4.92 25.46 64.05
C ASN A 76 -6.40 25.24 64.34
N PHE A 77 -7.17 24.84 63.33
CA PHE A 77 -8.57 24.47 63.48
C PHE A 77 -8.74 23.25 64.41
N ARG A 78 -7.91 22.22 64.23
CA ARG A 78 -7.85 21.05 65.11
C ARG A 78 -7.66 21.44 66.58
N ARG A 79 -6.60 22.20 66.86
CA ARG A 79 -6.28 22.65 68.22
C ARG A 79 -7.38 23.50 68.87
N ARG A 80 -8.19 24.20 68.06
CA ARG A 80 -9.33 25.00 68.55
C ARG A 80 -10.53 24.14 68.93
N LEU A 81 -10.72 23.01 68.23
CA LEU A 81 -11.78 22.05 68.53
C LEU A 81 -11.45 21.13 69.72
N GLU A 82 -10.17 20.84 69.97
CA GLU A 82 -9.74 20.09 71.15
C GLU A 82 -10.13 20.82 72.44
N SER A 83 -10.84 20.14 73.34
CA SER A 83 -11.18 20.69 74.65
C SER A 83 -10.02 20.49 75.63
N GLN A 84 -9.47 21.61 76.11
CA GLN A 84 -8.38 21.61 77.09
C GLN A 84 -8.90 21.53 78.54
N GLY A 85 -10.07 20.95 78.76
CA GLY A 85 -10.67 20.83 80.11
C GLY A 85 -11.08 22.16 80.76
N LYS A 86 -11.26 23.24 79.98
CA LYS A 86 -11.74 24.56 80.46
C LYS A 86 -13.07 24.92 79.79
N PRO A 87 -13.99 25.63 80.49
CA PRO A 87 -15.20 26.14 79.88
C PRO A 87 -14.84 27.13 78.77
N ARG A 88 -15.46 26.95 77.61
CA ARG A 88 -15.24 27.80 76.43
C ARG A 88 -15.65 29.23 76.75
N ASN A 89 -14.79 30.20 76.44
CA ASN A 89 -15.10 31.62 76.62
C ASN A 89 -15.54 32.27 75.30
N LYS A 90 -16.06 33.51 75.37
CA LYS A 90 -16.52 34.26 74.19
C LYS A 90 -15.46 34.32 73.08
N ALA A 91 -14.20 34.60 73.44
CA ALA A 91 -13.11 34.78 72.48
C ALA A 91 -12.76 33.47 71.75
N GLU A 92 -12.80 32.33 72.44
CA GLU A 92 -12.61 31.02 71.82
C GLU A 92 -13.69 30.70 70.79
N LEU A 93 -14.95 31.02 71.10
CA LEU A 93 -16.06 30.81 70.17
C LEU A 93 -16.01 31.78 68.97
N ASP A 94 -15.61 33.04 69.18
CA ASP A 94 -15.32 33.99 68.10
C ASP A 94 -14.26 33.43 67.15
N HIS A 95 -13.20 32.87 67.74
CA HIS A 95 -12.10 32.24 67.04
C HIS A 95 -12.48 30.97 66.28
N VAL A 96 -13.38 30.14 66.81
CA VAL A 96 -13.91 28.98 66.08
C VAL A 96 -14.79 29.44 64.92
N TYR A 97 -15.65 30.44 65.13
CA TYR A 97 -16.44 31.02 64.05
C TYR A 97 -15.55 31.57 62.93
N THR A 98 -14.49 32.32 63.24
CA THR A 98 -13.59 32.84 62.20
C THR A 98 -12.90 31.75 61.38
N ALA A 99 -12.64 30.58 61.98
CA ALA A 99 -12.11 29.44 61.26
C ALA A 99 -13.17 28.84 60.33
N CYS A 100 -14.41 28.67 60.82
CA CYS A 100 -15.53 28.20 60.00
C CYS A 100 -15.84 29.15 58.84
N HIS A 101 -15.78 30.46 59.08
CA HIS A 101 -15.98 31.52 58.08
C HIS A 101 -14.98 31.45 56.92
N ARG A 102 -13.73 31.12 57.25
CA ARG A 102 -12.67 30.88 56.26
C ARG A 102 -12.97 29.67 55.38
N PHE A 103 -13.36 28.55 55.98
CA PHE A 103 -13.72 27.35 55.23
C PHE A 103 -14.95 27.60 54.33
N LEU A 104 -15.95 28.34 54.82
CA LEU A 104 -17.14 28.73 54.04
C LEU A 104 -16.78 29.52 52.79
N LEU A 105 -15.89 30.52 52.91
CA LEU A 105 -15.48 31.33 51.76
C LEU A 105 -14.78 30.49 50.70
N GLU A 106 -13.94 29.56 51.12
CA GLU A 106 -13.25 28.69 50.17
C GLU A 106 -14.20 27.70 49.50
N LEU A 107 -15.18 27.18 50.26
CA LEU A 107 -16.23 26.35 49.71
C LEU A 107 -17.02 27.11 48.62
N ASP A 108 -17.47 28.33 48.92
CA ASP A 108 -18.18 29.22 47.98
C ASP A 108 -17.40 29.44 46.68
N LEU A 109 -16.10 29.71 46.79
CA LEU A 109 -15.23 29.95 45.64
C LEU A 109 -14.90 28.68 44.84
N SER A 110 -15.12 27.49 45.40
CA SER A 110 -14.70 26.22 44.81
C SER A 110 -15.86 25.41 44.23
N ILE A 111 -17.09 25.61 44.73
CA ILE A 111 -18.27 24.92 44.20
C ILE A 111 -18.77 25.57 42.90
N PRO A 112 -19.35 24.78 41.97
CA PRO A 112 -20.04 25.33 40.82
C PRO A 112 -21.44 25.82 41.23
N GLY A 113 -21.61 27.14 41.38
CA GLY A 113 -22.86 27.79 41.73
C GLY A 113 -22.79 28.54 43.06
N ASP A 114 -23.93 29.03 43.54
CA ASP A 114 -24.01 29.79 44.80
C ASP A 114 -24.15 28.85 46.01
N LEU A 115 -23.65 29.28 47.17
CA LEU A 115 -23.94 28.64 48.45
C LEU A 115 -25.46 28.54 48.70
N SER A 116 -25.87 27.51 49.44
CA SER A 116 -27.25 27.45 49.95
C SER A 116 -27.53 28.67 50.82
N HIS A 117 -28.81 29.07 50.90
CA HIS A 117 -29.25 30.25 51.65
C HIS A 117 -28.71 30.25 53.09
N GLU A 118 -28.73 29.11 53.76
CA GLU A 118 -28.27 28.95 55.15
C GLU A 118 -26.75 29.15 55.29
N PHE A 119 -25.95 28.69 54.32
CA PHE A 119 -24.52 28.95 54.31
C PHE A 119 -24.19 30.40 53.97
N ALA A 120 -24.97 31.02 53.07
CA ALA A 120 -24.82 32.43 52.72
C ALA A 120 -25.15 33.35 53.92
N GLU A 121 -26.21 33.06 54.67
CA GLU A 121 -26.55 33.76 55.92
C GLU A 121 -25.45 33.59 56.98
N ALA A 122 -24.98 32.35 57.17
CA ALA A 122 -23.88 32.04 58.08
C ALA A 122 -22.59 32.80 57.73
N PHE A 123 -22.33 33.00 56.44
CA PHE A 123 -21.20 33.79 55.95
C PHE A 123 -21.41 35.31 56.14
N ALA A 124 -22.60 35.82 55.79
CA ALA A 124 -22.95 37.23 55.88
C ALA A 124 -23.02 37.75 57.34
N PHE A 125 -23.37 36.88 58.29
CA PHE A 125 -23.33 37.19 59.72
C PHE A 125 -21.99 37.78 60.16
N GLY A 126 -20.88 37.21 59.69
CA GLY A 126 -19.52 37.63 60.06
C GLY A 126 -19.20 39.05 59.59
N SER A 127 -19.70 39.45 58.42
CA SER A 127 -19.53 40.82 57.91
C SER A 127 -20.50 41.81 58.55
N ASN A 128 -21.76 41.40 58.75
CA ASN A 128 -22.82 42.29 59.22
C ASN A 128 -22.65 42.66 60.70
N GLN A 129 -22.13 41.73 61.50
CA GLN A 129 -21.97 41.90 62.95
C GLN A 129 -20.50 41.95 63.37
N ILE A 130 -19.64 42.47 62.51
CA ILE A 130 -18.19 42.40 62.73
C ILE A 130 -17.77 43.09 64.04
N SER A 131 -18.42 44.17 64.46
CA SER A 131 -18.08 44.92 65.68
C SER A 131 -18.23 44.13 66.98
N GLU A 132 -19.07 43.10 66.98
CA GLU A 132 -19.39 42.30 68.17
C GLU A 132 -18.33 41.23 68.50
N PHE A 133 -17.50 40.88 67.51
CA PHE A 133 -16.38 39.96 67.66
C PHE A 133 -15.20 40.61 68.39
N ASP A 134 -14.36 39.79 69.02
CA ASP A 134 -13.08 40.29 69.55
C ASP A 134 -12.18 40.90 68.44
N ILE A 135 -11.26 41.78 68.84
CA ILE A 135 -10.39 42.55 67.90
C ILE A 135 -9.63 41.63 66.93
N GLN A 136 -9.25 40.45 67.38
CA GLN A 136 -8.43 39.53 66.60
C GLN A 136 -9.28 38.67 65.65
N ALA A 137 -10.49 38.32 66.04
CA ALA A 137 -11.53 37.75 65.22
C ALA A 137 -12.00 38.74 64.14
N GLN A 138 -12.22 40.01 64.48
CA GLN A 138 -12.51 41.07 63.52
C GLN A 138 -11.48 41.17 62.40
N ARG A 139 -10.19 41.20 62.78
CA ARG A 139 -9.08 41.21 61.80
C ARG A 139 -9.09 39.97 60.92
N SER A 140 -9.38 38.81 61.50
CA SER A 140 -9.41 37.53 60.78
C SER A 140 -10.57 37.49 59.77
N ILE A 141 -11.76 37.99 60.14
CA ILE A 141 -12.91 38.09 59.24
C ILE A 141 -12.61 39.08 58.10
N LYS A 142 -12.08 40.28 58.40
CA LYS A 142 -11.69 41.26 57.37
C LYS A 142 -10.67 40.67 56.39
N TRP A 143 -9.64 40.01 56.90
CA TRP A 143 -8.64 39.36 56.06
C TRP A 143 -9.25 38.26 55.19
N THR A 144 -10.16 37.47 55.75
CA THR A 144 -10.86 36.40 55.03
C THR A 144 -11.62 36.98 53.86
N ILE A 145 -12.44 38.00 54.07
CA ILE A 145 -13.25 38.60 52.99
C ILE A 145 -12.37 39.31 51.95
N GLN A 146 -11.33 40.05 52.36
CA GLN A 146 -10.60 40.96 51.48
C GLN A 146 -9.39 40.32 50.78
N HIS A 147 -8.66 39.46 51.47
CA HIS A 147 -7.36 38.96 51.00
C HIS A 147 -7.39 37.48 50.62
N MET A 148 -8.25 36.68 51.25
CA MET A 148 -8.30 35.24 50.97
C MET A 148 -8.70 34.92 49.52
N PRO A 149 -9.71 35.56 48.89
CA PRO A 149 -10.07 35.25 47.50
C PRO A 149 -8.90 35.49 46.54
N ILE A 150 -8.15 36.59 46.75
CA ILE A 150 -6.95 36.91 45.97
C ILE A 150 -5.87 35.84 46.18
N SER A 151 -5.70 35.37 47.42
CA SER A 151 -4.72 34.31 47.74
C SER A 151 -5.12 32.97 47.12
N ILE A 152 -6.40 32.60 47.18
CA ILE A 152 -6.94 31.40 46.53
C ILE A 152 -6.72 31.49 45.03
N MET A 153 -7.12 32.60 44.40
CA MET A 153 -6.96 32.82 42.97
C MET A 153 -5.49 32.77 42.55
N LYS A 154 -4.57 33.36 43.31
CA LYS A 154 -3.12 33.25 43.05
C LYS A 154 -2.63 31.81 43.07
N ASN A 155 -3.13 30.99 44.01
CA ASN A 155 -2.77 29.58 44.09
C ASN A 155 -3.40 28.76 42.95
N MET A 156 -4.67 29.03 42.60
CA MET A 156 -5.35 28.40 41.47
C MET A 156 -4.65 28.72 40.14
N LEU A 157 -4.29 29.98 39.91
CA LEU A 157 -3.54 30.41 38.71
C LEU A 157 -2.15 29.77 38.61
N LYS A 158 -1.51 29.45 39.74
CA LYS A 158 -0.22 28.75 39.77
C LYS A 158 -0.35 27.24 39.54
N ARG A 159 -1.44 26.63 40.02
CA ARG A 159 -1.67 25.17 39.94
C ARG A 159 -2.40 24.75 38.66
N SER A 160 -3.15 25.66 38.04
CA SER A 160 -3.93 25.40 36.84
C SER A 160 -3.04 25.42 35.58
N GLU A 161 -3.44 24.59 34.61
CA GLU A 161 -3.05 24.61 33.18
C GLU A 161 -3.16 26.00 32.51
N LEU A 162 -3.58 27.05 33.22
CA LEU A 162 -3.47 28.44 32.77
C LEU A 162 -2.01 28.90 32.56
N VAL A 163 -1.03 28.22 33.17
CA VAL A 163 0.39 28.39 32.80
C VAL A 163 0.64 27.88 31.37
N ASP A 164 -0.07 26.83 30.91
CA ASP A 164 -0.02 26.36 29.52
C ASP A 164 -0.68 27.35 28.55
N LEU A 165 -1.62 28.20 28.97
CA LEU A 165 -2.15 29.28 28.12
C LEU A 165 -1.07 30.27 27.70
N ARG A 166 -0.06 30.51 28.56
CA ARG A 166 1.08 31.36 28.22
C ARG A 166 2.02 30.70 27.20
N ASP A 167 2.07 29.36 27.18
CA ASP A 167 2.91 28.58 26.29
C ASP A 167 2.15 28.04 25.04
N LEU A 168 0.86 28.36 24.88
CA LEU A 168 0.07 28.05 23.68
C LEU A 168 0.74 28.50 22.38
N GLY A 169 1.43 29.64 22.39
CA GLY A 169 2.21 30.11 21.24
C GLY A 169 3.32 29.14 20.84
N LYS A 170 4.03 28.58 21.83
CA LYS A 170 5.10 27.58 21.59
C LYS A 170 4.52 26.24 21.16
N THR A 171 3.40 25.83 21.74
CA THR A 171 2.70 24.60 21.34
C THR A 171 2.20 24.70 19.90
N ARG A 172 1.59 25.83 19.51
CA ARG A 172 1.20 26.11 18.12
C ARG A 172 2.40 26.05 17.17
N GLN A 173 3.52 26.68 17.54
CA GLN A 173 4.72 26.66 16.70
C GLN A 173 5.31 25.25 16.54
N LYS A 174 5.30 24.42 17.59
CA LYS A 174 5.71 23.01 17.51
C LYS A 174 4.78 22.20 16.61
N VAL A 175 3.46 22.40 16.72
CA VAL A 175 2.47 21.73 15.87
C VAL A 175 2.64 22.15 14.41
N ASP A 176 2.79 23.45 14.12
CA ASP A 176 3.03 23.95 12.77
C ASP A 176 4.35 23.42 12.18
N HIS A 177 5.41 23.36 12.98
CA HIS A 177 6.68 22.77 12.56
C HIS A 177 6.53 21.28 12.24
N GLN A 178 5.89 20.51 13.13
CA GLN A 178 5.61 19.10 12.88
C GLN A 178 4.81 18.92 11.59
N ILE A 179 3.71 19.64 11.41
CA ILE A 179 2.87 19.56 10.20
C ILE A 179 3.71 19.78 8.93
N ARG A 180 4.62 20.77 8.93
CA ARG A 180 5.53 21.00 7.79
C ARG A 180 6.48 19.82 7.56
N THR A 181 7.12 19.32 8.61
CA THR A 181 8.03 18.16 8.49
C THR A 181 7.30 16.90 8.00
N TRP A 182 6.06 16.68 8.47
CA TRP A 182 5.22 15.58 8.01
C TRP A 182 4.84 15.75 6.53
N GLN A 183 4.50 16.96 6.08
CA GLN A 183 4.17 17.26 4.69
C GLN A 183 5.37 17.04 3.75
N GLU A 184 6.56 17.51 4.14
CA GLU A 184 7.80 17.31 3.38
C GLU A 184 8.16 15.82 3.27
N GLY A 185 8.11 15.08 4.38
CA GLY A 185 8.38 13.63 4.38
C GLY A 185 7.34 12.81 3.61
N LEU A 186 6.07 13.24 3.60
CA LEU A 186 5.03 12.64 2.77
C LEU A 186 5.29 12.86 1.28
N ALA A 187 5.66 14.09 0.88
CA ALA A 187 5.98 14.40 -0.51
C ALA A 187 7.18 13.59 -1.01
N GLU A 188 8.25 13.51 -0.22
CA GLU A 188 9.43 12.69 -0.56
C GLU A 188 9.04 11.22 -0.75
N LYS A 189 8.32 10.63 0.22
CA LYS A 189 7.84 9.25 0.10
C LYS A 189 6.94 9.06 -1.12
N MET A 190 6.01 9.98 -1.39
CA MET A 190 5.13 9.87 -2.55
C MET A 190 5.94 9.80 -3.85
N THR A 191 7.00 10.62 -3.97
CA THR A 191 7.89 10.57 -5.16
C THR A 191 8.70 9.28 -5.25
N ASP A 192 9.13 8.70 -4.12
CA ASP A 192 9.81 7.40 -4.10
C ASP A 192 8.86 6.26 -4.49
N TRP A 193 7.64 6.26 -3.93
CA TRP A 193 6.61 5.29 -4.27
C TRP A 193 6.24 5.36 -5.75
N ASP A 194 6.10 6.56 -6.31
CA ASP A 194 5.80 6.74 -7.73
C ASP A 194 6.95 6.22 -8.62
N LYS A 195 8.21 6.49 -8.26
CA LYS A 195 9.38 5.90 -8.93
C LYS A 195 9.41 4.37 -8.85
N ARG A 196 9.04 3.79 -7.70
CA ARG A 196 9.01 2.33 -7.52
C ARG A 196 7.89 1.68 -8.33
N ILE A 197 6.70 2.29 -8.36
CA ILE A 197 5.56 1.79 -9.14
C ILE A 197 5.88 1.89 -10.63
N THR A 198 6.30 3.05 -11.12
CA THR A 198 6.69 3.24 -12.54
C THR A 198 7.83 2.31 -12.95
N GLY A 199 8.84 2.12 -12.09
CA GLY A 199 9.91 1.16 -12.31
C GLY A 199 9.42 -0.30 -12.36
N SER A 200 8.46 -0.67 -11.50
CA SER A 200 7.86 -2.00 -11.50
C SER A 200 6.98 -2.24 -12.73
N GLU A 201 6.19 -1.25 -13.15
CA GLU A 201 5.40 -1.31 -14.38
C GLU A 201 6.29 -1.45 -15.61
N ALA A 202 7.40 -0.71 -15.68
CA ALA A 202 8.36 -0.80 -16.76
C ALA A 202 8.97 -2.21 -16.84
N LYS A 203 9.36 -2.80 -15.69
CA LYS A 203 9.85 -4.19 -15.61
C LYS A 203 8.79 -5.19 -16.04
N THR A 204 7.56 -5.04 -15.58
CA THR A 204 6.44 -5.92 -15.92
C THR A 204 6.12 -5.88 -17.41
N LYS A 205 6.06 -4.69 -18.01
CA LYS A 205 5.89 -4.51 -19.46
C LYS A 205 7.07 -5.11 -20.24
N GLY A 206 8.30 -4.96 -19.74
CA GLY A 206 9.50 -5.59 -20.32
C GLY A 206 9.44 -7.11 -20.31
N LEU A 207 9.07 -7.71 -19.17
CA LEU A 207 8.89 -9.16 -19.03
C LEU A 207 7.77 -9.69 -19.94
N LEU A 208 6.64 -8.99 -20.01
CA LEU A 208 5.54 -9.35 -20.91
C LEU A 208 5.98 -9.32 -22.38
N ARG A 209 6.79 -8.32 -22.77
CA ARG A 209 7.33 -8.21 -24.12
C ARG A 209 8.28 -9.37 -24.44
N MET A 210 9.19 -9.69 -23.53
CA MET A 210 10.10 -10.84 -23.69
C MET A 210 9.32 -12.15 -23.77
N LEU A 211 8.32 -12.35 -22.91
CA LEU A 211 7.49 -13.55 -22.93
C LEU A 211 6.73 -13.72 -24.25
N LYS A 212 6.15 -12.64 -24.78
CA LYS A 212 5.52 -12.65 -26.11
C LYS A 212 6.52 -12.93 -27.24
N GLN A 213 7.74 -12.42 -27.14
CA GLN A 213 8.80 -12.72 -28.10
C GLN A 213 9.20 -14.20 -28.04
N PHE A 214 9.34 -14.78 -26.84
CA PHE A 214 9.62 -16.20 -26.66
C PHE A 214 8.49 -17.10 -27.16
N GLU A 215 7.23 -16.75 -26.90
CA GLU A 215 6.06 -17.49 -27.40
C GLU A 215 5.99 -17.47 -28.94
N THR A 216 6.23 -16.31 -29.54
CA THR A 216 6.25 -16.14 -31.00
C THR A 216 7.43 -16.89 -31.63
N GLY A 217 8.63 -16.78 -31.05
CA GLY A 217 9.82 -17.53 -31.50
C GLY A 217 9.63 -19.04 -31.37
N ALA A 218 8.98 -19.51 -30.31
CA ALA A 218 8.67 -20.94 -30.12
C ALA A 218 7.71 -21.47 -31.21
N HIS A 219 6.73 -20.68 -31.64
CA HIS A 219 5.83 -21.04 -32.74
C HIS A 219 6.58 -21.17 -34.08
N PHE A 220 7.49 -20.24 -34.41
CA PHE A 220 8.28 -20.30 -35.64
C PHE A 220 9.33 -21.40 -35.64
N VAL A 221 9.96 -21.68 -34.49
CA VAL A 221 10.86 -22.82 -34.31
C VAL A 221 10.10 -24.14 -34.51
N GLY A 222 8.89 -24.24 -33.97
CA GLY A 222 8.00 -25.38 -34.18
C GLY A 222 7.63 -25.57 -35.66
N LEU A 223 7.29 -24.49 -36.35
CA LEU A 223 6.93 -24.52 -37.77
C LEU A 223 8.13 -24.86 -38.67
N HIS A 224 9.30 -24.28 -38.40
CA HIS A 224 10.55 -24.62 -39.07
C HIS A 224 10.89 -26.10 -38.89
N LEU A 225 10.78 -26.62 -37.66
CA LEU A 225 11.01 -28.04 -37.40
C LEU A 225 9.99 -28.94 -38.13
N GLY A 226 8.74 -28.50 -38.21
CA GLY A 226 7.70 -29.13 -39.03
C GLY A 226 8.11 -29.21 -40.50
N PHE A 227 8.42 -28.07 -41.13
CA PHE A 227 8.86 -28.03 -42.53
C PHE A 227 10.14 -28.83 -42.77
N LYS A 228 11.09 -28.84 -41.83
CA LYS A 228 12.31 -29.65 -41.91
C LYS A 228 12.01 -31.15 -41.95
N ARG A 229 11.01 -31.62 -41.18
CA ARG A 229 10.55 -33.01 -41.25
C ARG A 229 9.91 -33.33 -42.61
N LEU A 230 9.01 -32.47 -43.10
CA LEU A 230 8.40 -32.64 -44.42
C LEU A 230 9.43 -32.63 -45.55
N ARG A 231 10.45 -31.76 -45.46
CA ARG A 231 11.56 -31.69 -46.41
C ARG A 231 12.34 -33.00 -46.45
N ASN A 232 12.69 -33.55 -45.29
CA ASN A 232 13.43 -34.81 -45.21
C ASN A 232 12.62 -36.00 -45.77
N GLU A 233 11.31 -36.01 -45.59
CA GLU A 233 10.43 -37.02 -46.19
C GLU A 233 10.37 -36.86 -47.73
N LYS A 234 10.21 -35.64 -48.23
CA LYS A 234 10.20 -35.34 -49.67
C LYS A 234 11.55 -35.57 -50.34
N GLU A 235 12.66 -35.39 -49.63
CA GLU A 235 13.99 -35.70 -50.13
C GLU A 235 14.16 -37.21 -50.39
N LYS A 236 13.63 -38.05 -49.49
CA LYS A 236 13.58 -39.51 -49.71
C LYS A 236 12.71 -39.87 -50.92
N GLU A 237 11.54 -39.26 -51.04
CA GLU A 237 10.68 -39.45 -52.23
C GLU A 237 11.40 -39.02 -53.52
N MET A 238 12.15 -37.92 -53.50
CA MET A 238 12.91 -37.43 -54.64
C MET A 238 14.04 -38.39 -55.03
N GLU A 239 14.75 -38.99 -54.06
CA GLU A 239 15.76 -40.02 -54.34
C GLU A 239 15.13 -41.27 -54.97
N HIS A 240 13.97 -41.71 -54.49
CA HIS A 240 13.22 -42.80 -55.09
C HIS A 240 12.74 -42.45 -56.52
N ALA A 241 12.21 -41.24 -56.74
CA ALA A 241 11.80 -40.75 -58.05
C ALA A 241 12.99 -40.64 -59.01
N ARG A 242 14.16 -40.20 -58.53
CA ARG A 242 15.40 -40.11 -59.32
C ARG A 242 15.89 -41.50 -59.76
N THR A 243 15.91 -42.46 -58.85
CA THR A 243 16.27 -43.85 -59.19
C THR A 243 15.29 -44.45 -60.18
N THR A 244 13.99 -44.26 -59.96
CA THR A 244 12.93 -44.75 -60.86
C THR A 244 13.04 -44.15 -62.27
N MET A 245 13.25 -42.84 -62.35
CA MET A 245 13.49 -42.13 -63.62
C MET A 245 14.74 -42.67 -64.33
N GLY A 246 15.83 -42.91 -63.60
CA GLY A 246 17.08 -43.47 -64.16
C GLY A 246 16.88 -44.88 -64.74
N VAL A 247 16.20 -45.76 -64.00
CA VAL A 247 15.89 -47.13 -64.45
C VAL A 247 14.99 -47.11 -65.69
N LEU A 248 13.91 -46.31 -65.68
CA LEU A 248 13.01 -46.20 -66.84
C LEU A 248 13.69 -45.56 -68.05
N GLY A 249 14.60 -44.61 -67.83
CA GLY A 249 15.40 -44.01 -68.90
C GLY A 249 16.29 -45.05 -69.58
N LEU A 250 17.00 -45.86 -68.80
CA LEU A 250 17.82 -46.95 -69.32
C LEU A 250 16.97 -48.01 -70.03
N ALA A 251 15.82 -48.39 -69.43
CA ALA A 251 14.88 -49.35 -70.00
C ALA A 251 14.28 -48.86 -71.34
N SER A 252 14.10 -47.55 -71.52
CA SER A 252 13.58 -46.97 -72.77
C SER A 252 14.56 -47.09 -73.95
N ILE A 253 15.87 -47.09 -73.66
CA ILE A 253 16.94 -47.18 -74.67
C ILE A 253 17.28 -48.66 -74.98
N ALA A 254 17.01 -49.57 -74.04
CA ALA A 254 17.35 -50.99 -74.15
C ALA A 254 16.82 -51.69 -75.42
N PRO A 255 15.54 -51.52 -75.86
CA PRO A 255 15.03 -52.16 -77.08
C PRO A 255 15.83 -51.78 -78.34
N ILE A 256 16.28 -50.53 -78.42
CA ILE A 256 17.09 -50.03 -79.55
C ILE A 256 18.47 -50.66 -79.51
N LEU A 257 19.12 -50.71 -78.34
CA LEU A 257 20.44 -51.32 -78.18
C LEU A 257 20.43 -52.82 -78.48
N ILE A 258 19.43 -53.55 -77.96
CA ILE A 258 19.26 -54.98 -78.23
C ILE A 258 19.11 -55.22 -79.73
N LYS A 259 18.27 -54.42 -80.42
CA LYS A 259 18.12 -54.50 -81.87
C LYS A 259 19.46 -54.30 -82.60
N LEU A 260 20.26 -53.30 -82.20
CA LEU A 260 21.57 -53.03 -82.80
C LEU A 260 22.55 -54.21 -82.60
N ILE A 261 22.59 -54.80 -81.41
CA ILE A 261 23.44 -55.96 -81.10
C ILE A 261 23.03 -57.19 -81.92
N VAL A 262 21.72 -57.47 -82.00
CA VAL A 262 21.18 -58.61 -82.76
C VAL A 262 21.51 -58.46 -84.25
N LEU A 263 21.35 -57.25 -84.80
CA LEU A 263 21.64 -56.95 -86.21
C LEU A 263 23.15 -57.07 -86.51
N SER A 264 24.01 -56.60 -85.59
CA SER A 264 25.47 -56.72 -85.74
C SER A 264 25.96 -58.16 -85.66
N SER A 265 25.30 -59.02 -84.87
CA SER A 265 25.72 -60.41 -84.68
C SER A 265 25.20 -61.33 -85.79
N ASN A 266 24.14 -60.92 -86.50
CA ASN A 266 23.50 -61.71 -87.55
C ASN A 266 23.38 -60.88 -88.84
N PRO A 267 24.47 -60.75 -89.62
CA PRO A 267 24.47 -59.92 -90.83
C PRO A 267 23.45 -60.40 -91.89
N ASP A 268 23.10 -61.69 -91.88
CA ASP A 268 22.08 -62.27 -92.77
C ASP A 268 20.66 -61.77 -92.47
N LEU A 269 20.37 -61.37 -91.22
CA LEU A 269 19.09 -60.74 -90.86
C LEU A 269 19.02 -59.29 -91.36
N ALA A 270 20.17 -58.64 -91.55
CA ALA A 270 20.23 -57.25 -92.00
C ALA A 270 19.98 -57.09 -93.50
N SER A 271 20.30 -58.11 -94.30
CA SER A 271 20.12 -58.11 -95.76
C SER A 271 18.67 -58.34 -96.19
N ASN A 272 17.82 -58.88 -95.32
CA ASN A 272 16.40 -59.13 -95.58
C ASN A 272 15.52 -57.95 -95.12
N GLY A 273 15.15 -57.08 -96.06
CA GLY A 273 14.32 -55.90 -95.79
C GLY A 273 12.96 -56.20 -95.16
N MET A 274 12.35 -57.35 -95.44
CA MET A 274 11.05 -57.73 -94.87
C MET A 274 11.16 -58.12 -93.38
N VAL A 275 12.23 -58.84 -93.02
CA VAL A 275 12.54 -59.21 -91.63
C VAL A 275 12.93 -57.96 -90.81
N LEU A 276 13.70 -57.04 -91.41
CA LEU A 276 14.07 -55.78 -90.79
C LEU A 276 12.83 -54.93 -90.43
N LEU A 277 11.86 -54.84 -91.34
CA LEU A 277 10.58 -54.15 -91.09
C LEU A 277 9.77 -54.85 -89.99
N GLY A 278 9.64 -56.18 -90.04
CA GLY A 278 8.93 -56.97 -89.04
C GLY A 278 9.49 -56.83 -87.61
N LEU A 279 10.82 -56.71 -87.46
CA LEU A 279 11.48 -56.46 -86.17
C LEU A 279 11.42 -55.00 -85.72
N SER A 280 11.31 -54.05 -86.65
CA SER A 280 11.30 -52.62 -86.34
C SER A 280 9.99 -52.16 -85.66
N LEU A 281 8.85 -52.74 -86.04
CA LEU A 281 7.54 -52.32 -85.54
C LEU A 281 7.38 -52.58 -84.02
N PRO A 282 7.66 -53.79 -83.48
CA PRO A 282 7.60 -54.02 -82.04
C PRO A 282 8.62 -53.22 -81.24
N VAL A 283 9.83 -53.01 -81.78
CA VAL A 283 10.88 -52.20 -81.13
C VAL A 283 10.45 -50.74 -81.03
N LEU A 284 9.86 -50.18 -82.08
CA LEU A 284 9.33 -48.82 -82.09
C LEU A 284 8.19 -48.66 -81.07
N SER A 285 7.23 -49.58 -81.06
CA SER A 285 6.12 -49.58 -80.09
C SER A 285 6.61 -49.69 -78.64
N LEU A 286 7.55 -50.61 -78.36
CA LEU A 286 8.10 -50.80 -77.02
C LEU A 286 8.92 -49.58 -76.56
N THR A 287 9.68 -48.97 -77.47
CA THR A 287 10.41 -47.72 -77.21
C THR A 287 9.45 -46.57 -76.92
N ALA A 288 8.37 -46.42 -77.69
CA ALA A 288 7.37 -45.38 -77.48
C ALA A 288 6.68 -45.50 -76.10
N ILE A 289 6.33 -46.74 -75.69
CA ILE A 289 5.78 -47.02 -74.36
C ILE A 289 6.80 -46.70 -73.27
N GLY A 290 8.07 -47.10 -73.45
CA GLY A 290 9.16 -46.77 -72.53
C GLY A 290 9.32 -45.25 -72.34
N LEU A 291 9.37 -44.50 -73.45
CA LEU A 291 9.46 -43.03 -73.43
C LEU A 291 8.26 -42.38 -72.73
N TYR A 292 7.06 -42.95 -72.85
CA TYR A 292 5.89 -42.47 -72.12
C TYR A 292 6.07 -42.62 -70.61
N PHE A 293 6.45 -43.80 -70.13
CA PHE A 293 6.70 -44.01 -68.70
C PHE A 293 7.88 -43.20 -68.18
N PHE A 294 8.94 -43.05 -68.98
CA PHE A 294 10.05 -42.15 -68.67
C PHE A 294 9.57 -40.70 -68.51
N ARG A 295 8.70 -40.22 -69.39
CA ARG A 295 8.12 -38.86 -69.30
C ARG A 295 7.30 -38.68 -68.02
N VAL A 296 6.51 -39.69 -67.63
CA VAL A 296 5.73 -39.66 -66.38
C VAL A 296 6.67 -39.59 -65.17
N ALA A 297 7.68 -40.47 -65.10
CA ALA A 297 8.66 -40.45 -64.01
C ALA A 297 9.48 -39.15 -63.96
N LEU A 298 9.82 -38.56 -65.10
CA LEU A 298 10.46 -37.24 -65.19
C LEU A 298 9.55 -36.13 -64.63
N MET A 299 8.24 -36.21 -64.89
CA MET A 299 7.27 -35.25 -64.36
C MET A 299 7.15 -35.36 -62.84
N ASP A 300 7.09 -36.57 -62.30
CA ASP A 300 7.04 -36.81 -60.85
C ASP A 300 8.32 -36.32 -60.14
N TYR A 301 9.49 -36.55 -60.75
CA TYR A 301 10.76 -36.02 -60.24
C TYR A 301 10.77 -34.48 -60.22
N LYS A 302 10.37 -33.84 -61.32
CA LYS A 302 10.27 -32.36 -61.39
C LYS A 302 9.26 -31.82 -60.37
N SER A 303 8.12 -32.48 -60.22
CA SER A 303 7.10 -32.11 -59.25
C SER A 303 7.65 -32.15 -57.81
N THR A 304 8.28 -33.25 -57.43
CA THR A 304 8.87 -33.42 -56.08
C THR A 304 9.99 -32.42 -55.82
N LYS A 305 10.84 -32.13 -56.83
CA LYS A 305 11.87 -31.11 -56.74
C LYS A 305 11.29 -29.70 -56.51
N SER A 306 10.20 -29.36 -57.20
CA SER A 306 9.49 -28.09 -57.01
C SER A 306 8.91 -27.96 -55.60
N GLN A 307 8.33 -29.04 -55.07
CA GLN A 307 7.82 -29.09 -53.69
C GLN A 307 8.96 -28.89 -52.66
N LEU A 308 10.13 -29.48 -52.89
CA LEU A 308 11.30 -29.31 -52.03
C LEU A 308 11.78 -27.84 -52.00
N LEU A 309 11.84 -27.19 -53.17
CA LEU A 309 12.22 -25.78 -53.28
C LEU A 309 11.23 -24.86 -52.56
N GLN A 310 9.93 -25.17 -52.61
CA GLN A 310 8.90 -24.42 -51.89
C GLN A 310 9.01 -24.61 -50.37
N LEU A 311 9.39 -25.80 -49.89
CA LEU A 311 9.65 -26.05 -48.47
C LEU A 311 10.90 -25.32 -47.98
N ASP A 312 11.98 -25.33 -48.77
CA ASP A 312 13.22 -24.60 -48.45
C ASP A 312 12.95 -23.09 -48.30
N LEU A 313 12.15 -22.50 -49.20
CA LEU A 313 11.75 -21.11 -49.11
C LEU A 313 11.01 -20.81 -47.79
N ARG A 314 10.06 -21.67 -47.39
CA ARG A 314 9.32 -21.49 -46.13
C ARG A 314 10.20 -21.65 -44.90
N MET A 315 11.15 -22.59 -44.93
CA MET A 315 12.12 -22.76 -43.86
C MET A 315 13.02 -21.53 -43.71
N SER A 316 13.56 -21.00 -44.80
CA SER A 316 14.38 -19.77 -44.79
C SER A 316 13.57 -18.55 -44.35
N LEU A 317 12.29 -18.46 -44.72
CA LEU A 317 11.38 -17.42 -44.24
C LEU A 317 11.12 -17.53 -42.73
N CYS A 318 10.93 -18.74 -42.20
CA CYS A 318 10.77 -18.96 -40.75
C CYS A 318 12.05 -18.61 -39.97
N GLU A 319 13.23 -18.96 -40.49
CA GLU A 319 14.52 -18.57 -39.88
C GLU A 319 14.72 -17.04 -39.93
N PHE A 320 14.38 -16.42 -41.07
CA PHE A 320 14.45 -14.97 -41.24
C PHE A 320 13.51 -14.24 -40.28
N ILE A 321 12.23 -14.63 -40.18
CA ILE A 321 11.28 -13.93 -39.30
C ILE A 321 11.65 -14.09 -37.83
N GLN A 322 12.18 -15.25 -37.42
CA GLN A 322 12.69 -15.46 -36.07
C GLN A 322 13.78 -14.42 -35.76
N SER A 323 14.79 -14.32 -36.65
CA SER A 323 15.86 -13.32 -36.51
C SER A 323 15.37 -11.86 -36.60
N TYR A 324 14.32 -11.59 -37.40
CA TYR A 324 13.73 -10.26 -37.55
C TYR A 324 12.89 -9.83 -36.34
N SER A 325 12.12 -10.76 -35.75
CA SER A 325 11.29 -10.52 -34.57
C SER A 325 12.13 -10.25 -33.30
N GLU A 326 13.33 -10.84 -33.24
CA GLU A 326 14.34 -10.56 -32.21
C GLU A 326 14.94 -9.15 -32.36
N TYR A 327 14.99 -8.60 -33.59
CA TYR A 327 15.66 -7.34 -33.89
C TYR A 327 14.77 -6.09 -33.98
N LYS A 328 13.44 -6.22 -34.12
CA LYS A 328 12.56 -5.07 -34.39
C LYS A 328 11.41 -4.92 -33.41
N THR A 329 11.67 -4.20 -32.32
CA THR A 329 10.65 -3.57 -31.48
C THR A 329 9.93 -2.37 -32.13
N GLU A 330 10.22 -2.01 -33.39
CA GLU A 330 9.89 -0.66 -33.89
C GLU A 330 9.36 -0.51 -35.34
N ILE A 331 8.89 -1.55 -36.05
CA ILE A 331 8.24 -1.34 -37.36
C ILE A 331 6.83 -1.95 -37.42
N GLU A 332 5.82 -1.07 -37.44
CA GLU A 332 4.38 -1.33 -37.60
C GLU A 332 3.95 -1.62 -39.05
N ASP A 333 4.80 -2.24 -39.89
CA ASP A 333 4.42 -2.50 -41.27
C ASP A 333 3.61 -3.80 -41.40
N LYS A 334 2.33 -3.72 -40.97
CA LYS A 334 1.34 -4.81 -40.99
C LYS A 334 1.17 -5.42 -42.38
N GLU A 335 1.45 -4.66 -43.44
CA GLU A 335 1.33 -5.13 -44.82
C GLU A 335 2.44 -6.13 -45.17
N ALA A 336 3.67 -5.90 -44.69
CA ALA A 336 4.78 -6.84 -44.86
C ALA A 336 4.54 -8.16 -44.11
N LEU A 337 3.93 -8.11 -42.91
CA LEU A 337 3.60 -9.29 -42.12
C LEU A 337 2.48 -10.12 -42.77
N ASN A 338 1.43 -9.47 -43.27
CA ASN A 338 0.35 -10.16 -43.98
C ASN A 338 0.85 -10.86 -45.26
N ARG A 339 1.77 -10.23 -46.00
CA ARG A 339 2.38 -10.85 -47.19
C ARG A 339 3.29 -12.03 -46.83
N PHE A 340 3.99 -11.95 -45.69
CA PHE A 340 4.76 -13.07 -45.15
C PHE A 340 3.85 -14.28 -44.82
N GLU A 341 2.76 -14.05 -44.08
CA GLU A 341 1.81 -15.12 -43.72
C GLU A 341 1.23 -15.81 -44.95
N GLN A 342 0.89 -15.03 -45.98
CA GLN A 342 0.40 -15.59 -47.26
C GLN A 342 1.42 -16.48 -47.96
N VAL A 343 2.72 -16.14 -47.94
CA VAL A 343 3.76 -16.98 -48.56
C VAL A 343 3.99 -18.26 -47.76
N VAL A 344 4.04 -18.17 -46.42
CA VAL A 344 4.27 -19.32 -45.52
C VAL A 344 3.11 -20.31 -45.55
N PHE A 345 1.87 -19.82 -45.58
CA PHE A 345 0.65 -20.66 -45.56
C PHE A 345 0.05 -20.93 -46.94
N SER A 346 0.71 -20.52 -48.03
CA SER A 346 0.29 -20.90 -49.38
C SER A 346 0.24 -22.42 -49.56
N GLY A 347 -0.56 -22.95 -50.49
CA GLY A 347 -0.56 -24.38 -50.81
C GLY A 347 0.76 -24.82 -51.45
N ILE A 348 1.21 -26.05 -51.21
CA ILE A 348 2.35 -26.64 -51.92
C ILE A 348 1.85 -27.10 -53.29
N VAL A 349 2.33 -26.49 -54.38
CA VAL A 349 1.82 -26.77 -55.74
C VAL A 349 2.78 -27.68 -56.51
N SER A 350 2.22 -28.69 -57.18
CA SER A 350 2.96 -29.77 -57.85
C SER A 350 3.44 -29.47 -59.29
N GLU A 351 3.11 -28.31 -59.88
CA GLU A 351 3.42 -27.95 -61.28
C GLU A 351 4.26 -26.66 -61.36
N GLU A 352 5.40 -26.68 -62.08
CA GLU A 352 6.25 -25.49 -62.35
C GLU A 352 5.49 -24.35 -63.07
N SER A 353 4.41 -24.66 -63.80
CA SER A 353 3.61 -23.67 -64.54
C SER A 353 2.57 -22.93 -63.69
N LYS A 354 2.43 -23.29 -62.40
CA LYS A 354 1.53 -22.65 -61.43
C LYS A 354 2.26 -22.33 -60.14
N ILE A 355 3.48 -21.80 -60.26
CA ILE A 355 4.08 -21.07 -59.17
C ILE A 355 3.14 -19.88 -58.90
N PRO A 356 2.52 -19.76 -57.71
CA PRO A 356 1.59 -18.66 -57.44
C PRO A 356 2.31 -17.32 -57.60
N ALA A 357 1.59 -16.27 -58.00
CA ALA A 357 2.07 -14.88 -58.04
C ALA A 357 2.72 -14.38 -56.73
N ALA A 358 2.66 -15.17 -55.65
CA ALA A 358 3.43 -15.01 -54.43
C ALA A 358 4.97 -15.07 -54.63
N PHE A 359 5.47 -15.75 -55.67
CA PHE A 359 6.91 -15.77 -55.99
C PHE A 359 7.43 -14.46 -56.61
N ASP A 360 6.55 -13.66 -57.22
CA ASP A 360 6.88 -12.29 -57.69
C ASP A 360 7.07 -11.32 -56.50
N GLY A 361 6.59 -11.70 -55.32
CA GLY A 361 6.87 -11.03 -54.05
C GLY A 361 8.32 -11.18 -53.57
N LEU A 362 9.10 -12.12 -54.13
CA LEU A 362 10.51 -12.33 -53.76
C LEU A 362 11.41 -11.16 -54.16
N GLU A 363 11.11 -10.49 -55.28
CA GLU A 363 11.84 -9.29 -55.74
C GLU A 363 11.55 -8.08 -54.83
N GLN A 364 10.35 -8.01 -54.27
CA GLN A 364 9.98 -7.02 -53.25
C GLN A 364 10.57 -7.35 -51.88
N LEU A 365 10.66 -8.63 -51.50
CA LEU A 365 11.38 -9.08 -50.32
C LEU A 365 12.89 -8.82 -50.43
N ALA A 366 13.50 -9.02 -51.61
CA ALA A 366 14.88 -8.64 -51.87
C ALA A 366 15.10 -7.13 -51.76
N LYS A 367 14.13 -6.30 -52.16
CA LYS A 367 14.13 -4.85 -51.88
C LYS A 367 14.08 -4.57 -50.38
N VAL A 368 13.19 -5.20 -49.62
CA VAL A 368 13.09 -5.02 -48.15
C VAL A 368 14.37 -5.49 -47.44
N ILE A 369 14.94 -6.63 -47.82
CA ILE A 369 16.23 -7.15 -47.32
C ILE A 369 17.38 -6.18 -47.62
N ASN A 370 17.40 -5.57 -48.81
CA ASN A 370 18.40 -4.56 -49.18
C ASN A 370 18.20 -3.24 -48.41
N THR A 371 16.97 -2.83 -48.12
CA THR A 371 16.68 -1.63 -47.31
C THR A 371 17.10 -1.83 -45.85
N VAL A 372 16.99 -3.05 -45.33
CA VAL A 372 17.39 -3.42 -43.96
C VAL A 372 18.92 -3.60 -43.84
N THR A 373 19.60 -4.10 -44.87
CA THR A 373 21.07 -4.27 -44.85
C THR A 373 21.86 -3.01 -45.23
N LYS A 374 21.23 -2.00 -45.85
CA LYS A 374 21.86 -0.71 -46.20
C LYS A 374 21.75 0.41 -45.14
N ALA A 375 21.24 0.15 -43.94
CA ALA A 375 21.34 1.13 -42.85
C ALA A 375 22.82 1.21 -42.38
N PRO A 376 23.57 2.28 -42.69
CA PRO A 376 24.99 2.33 -42.39
C PRO A 376 25.20 2.90 -40.98
N GLY A 377 25.98 2.18 -40.17
CA GLY A 377 26.98 2.81 -39.32
C GLY A 377 26.53 3.30 -37.95
N THR A 378 26.69 2.43 -36.96
CA THR A 378 27.47 2.78 -35.76
C THR A 378 28.74 3.52 -36.16
N LYS A 379 28.88 4.79 -35.78
CA LYS A 379 30.21 5.34 -35.45
C LYS A 379 30.40 5.22 -33.95
N VAL A 380 31.33 4.34 -33.60
CA VAL A 380 32.06 4.34 -32.34
C VAL A 380 33.08 5.47 -32.43
N SER A 381 32.85 6.55 -31.67
CA SER A 381 33.82 7.47 -31.05
C SER A 381 33.09 8.70 -30.52
#